data_AF-A0A523TX51-F1
#
_entry.id   AF-A0A523TX51-F1
#
_cell.length_a   1.000
_cell.length_b   1.000
_cell.length_c   1.000
_cell.angle_alpha   90.00
_cell.angle_beta   90.00
_cell.angle_gamma   90.00
#
_symmetry.space_group_name_H-M   'P 1'
#
loop_
_entity.id
_entity.type
_entity.pdbx_description
1 polymer ?
#
loop_
_entity_poly.entity_id
_entity_poly.type
_entity_poly.pdbx_seq_one_letter_code
_entity_poly.pdbx_strand_id
1 'polypeptide(L)'
;MIYRIAGGWRFFVIIVLVSAFAGLGYRGASAKPKKRKYREGQKSEIKKIMKEMVKYLNTDDEEKRAKLITKMKRLGRAKAFSTFEKAAQASLNMRKPFKKGYSEVETENATDISIYVPSGYSPAKPRPLVVALHHSATGEPWKEMVTLYLRSNLESKKYLAVLPQNPGFGWTAPKSARKVIDAIEYMIENFNVDINRIFLFGYQFGANGCWYMACYHGSRFAGVASLGGALNDERLLNAANVPILAYAASDDASTTPDELEKLAKKLTDAGGNITVKTVTAGPESAAIKGALYSQVKYCFQFFEKQRRNPLPRKFRWELPLRGDDFGYYLAFGEQWEGTVEVEVASESRIDIKTTEEIEGFTLLLSDSLFNLEEPIEVFVNGERKFFDKKPGDIVFLLDCREGWGRSRCFANKIDFTELKPEKPKKETKRRKRKRADEDEDEDKDEDKGREKDEEEKP
;
A
#
# COMPACT_ATOMS: atom_id res chain seq x y z
N MET A 1 -6.72 -17.83 -1.57
CA MET A 1 -7.93 -17.73 -2.45
C MET A 1 -8.08 -16.29 -2.92
N ILE A 2 -7.62 -15.96 -4.13
CA ILE A 2 -7.56 -14.57 -4.62
C ILE A 2 -8.93 -14.13 -5.14
N TYR A 3 -9.51 -13.08 -4.54
CA TYR A 3 -10.74 -12.47 -5.04
C TYR A 3 -10.49 -11.72 -6.35
N ARG A 4 -10.78 -12.38 -7.48
CA ARG A 4 -10.80 -11.75 -8.82
C ARG A 4 -11.93 -10.72 -8.91
N ILE A 5 -11.63 -9.44 -8.66
CA ILE A 5 -12.52 -8.33 -9.07
C ILE A 5 -12.32 -8.06 -10.58
N ALA A 6 -12.64 -9.06 -11.39
CA ALA A 6 -12.50 -9.04 -12.84
C ALA A 6 -13.68 -8.29 -13.49
N GLY A 7 -13.61 -6.96 -13.51
CA GLY A 7 -14.63 -6.11 -14.15
C GLY A 7 -14.33 -4.62 -14.09
N GLY A 8 -14.46 -4.03 -12.90
CA GLY A 8 -14.44 -2.57 -12.70
C GLY A 8 -13.22 -1.87 -13.29
N TRP A 9 -12.00 -2.40 -13.10
CA TRP A 9 -10.79 -1.78 -13.63
C TRP A 9 -10.71 -1.80 -15.17
N ARG A 10 -11.07 -2.91 -15.82
CA ARG A 10 -11.11 -2.99 -17.30
C ARG A 10 -12.07 -1.93 -17.83
N PHE A 11 -13.28 -1.90 -17.30
CA PHE A 11 -14.31 -0.94 -17.69
C PHE A 11 -13.87 0.52 -17.46
N PHE A 12 -13.25 0.82 -16.31
CA PHE A 12 -12.66 2.12 -16.02
C PHE A 12 -11.57 2.50 -17.03
N VAL A 13 -10.63 1.61 -17.38
CA VAL A 13 -9.56 1.94 -18.34
C VAL A 13 -10.07 2.01 -19.78
N ILE A 14 -11.12 1.28 -20.13
CA ILE A 14 -11.84 1.41 -21.41
C ILE A 14 -12.49 2.79 -21.52
N ILE A 15 -13.30 3.19 -20.53
CA ILE A 15 -13.87 4.55 -20.44
C ILE A 15 -12.74 5.59 -20.57
N VAL A 16 -11.67 5.41 -19.80
CA VAL A 16 -10.51 6.30 -19.78
C VAL A 16 -9.86 6.49 -21.15
N LEU A 17 -9.56 5.41 -21.87
CA LEU A 17 -8.91 5.50 -23.18
C LEU A 17 -9.86 6.06 -24.25
N VAL A 18 -11.17 5.77 -24.15
CA VAL A 18 -12.21 6.39 -25.00
C VAL A 18 -12.35 7.89 -24.72
N SER A 19 -12.32 8.31 -23.47
CA SER A 19 -12.30 9.72 -23.05
C SER A 19 -11.08 10.46 -23.60
N ALA A 20 -9.88 9.87 -23.50
CA ALA A 20 -8.66 10.45 -24.06
C ALA A 20 -8.69 10.56 -25.59
N PHE A 21 -9.33 9.59 -26.28
CA PHE A 21 -9.53 9.59 -27.73
C PHE A 21 -10.43 10.75 -28.20
N ALA A 22 -11.45 11.12 -27.41
CA ALA A 22 -12.27 12.30 -27.65
C ALA A 22 -11.51 13.61 -27.31
N GLY A 23 -10.84 13.66 -26.15
CA GLY A 23 -10.09 14.84 -25.68
C GLY A 23 -8.96 15.29 -26.62
N LEU A 24 -8.40 14.38 -27.41
CA LEU A 24 -7.38 14.69 -28.43
C LEU A 24 -7.86 15.60 -29.58
N GLY A 25 -9.16 15.91 -29.66
CA GLY A 25 -9.71 16.94 -30.54
C GLY A 25 -9.60 18.38 -30.00
N TYR A 26 -9.38 18.58 -28.69
CA TYR A 26 -9.45 19.89 -28.05
C TYR A 26 -8.08 20.60 -27.96
N ARG A 27 -8.05 21.91 -28.25
CA ARG A 27 -6.87 22.79 -28.04
C ARG A 27 -6.93 23.42 -26.65
N GLY A 28 -5.80 23.55 -25.95
CA GLY A 28 -5.76 24.31 -24.70
C GLY A 28 -4.40 24.39 -23.99
N ALA A 29 -3.73 25.54 -24.11
CA ALA A 29 -2.65 26.06 -23.25
C ALA A 29 -1.33 25.25 -23.09
N SER A 30 -0.32 25.89 -22.51
CA SER A 30 1.07 25.43 -22.44
C SER A 30 1.67 25.64 -21.05
N ALA A 31 2.41 24.65 -20.54
CA ALA A 31 3.40 24.83 -19.47
C ALA A 31 4.57 23.84 -19.68
N LYS A 32 5.82 24.32 -19.57
CA LYS A 32 7.03 23.49 -19.69
C LYS A 32 7.70 23.28 -18.32
N PRO A 33 8.05 22.04 -17.98
CA PRO A 33 9.28 21.72 -17.25
C PRO A 33 10.31 21.04 -18.18
N LYS A 34 11.60 21.13 -17.85
CA LYS A 34 12.69 20.52 -18.64
C LYS A 34 12.56 18.98 -18.62
N LYS A 35 12.68 18.31 -19.78
CA LYS A 35 12.66 16.84 -19.90
C LYS A 35 13.77 16.31 -20.83
N ARG A 36 14.29 15.11 -20.52
CA ARG A 36 15.03 14.20 -21.43
C ARG A 36 14.18 14.05 -22.72
N LYS A 37 14.75 14.33 -23.91
CA LYS A 37 13.99 14.43 -25.18
C LYS A 37 13.48 13.07 -25.67
N TYR A 38 12.36 12.60 -25.13
CA TYR A 38 11.53 11.61 -25.81
C TYR A 38 11.03 12.19 -27.14
N ARG A 39 11.37 11.54 -28.27
CA ARG A 39 10.84 11.88 -29.60
C ARG A 39 9.34 11.60 -29.61
N GLU A 40 8.51 12.64 -29.61
CA GLU A 40 7.06 12.47 -29.64
C GLU A 40 6.61 11.75 -30.92
N GLY A 41 5.73 10.75 -30.77
CA GLY A 41 5.16 10.01 -31.90
C GLY A 41 4.17 10.85 -32.70
N GLN A 42 3.95 10.50 -33.96
CA GLN A 42 2.90 11.14 -34.75
C GLN A 42 1.53 10.84 -34.13
N LYS A 43 0.61 11.82 -34.15
CA LYS A 43 -0.77 11.65 -33.65
C LYS A 43 -1.50 10.45 -34.28
N SER A 44 -1.13 10.07 -35.51
CA SER A 44 -1.61 8.90 -36.24
C SER A 44 -1.18 7.57 -35.61
N GLU A 45 0.06 7.43 -35.15
CA GLU A 45 0.58 6.25 -34.43
C GLU A 45 -0.09 6.12 -33.06
N ILE A 46 -0.15 7.23 -32.31
CA ILE A 46 -0.81 7.38 -31.02
C ILE A 46 -2.27 6.87 -31.07
N LYS A 47 -3.02 7.32 -32.09
CA LYS A 47 -4.42 6.92 -32.30
C LYS A 47 -4.58 5.44 -32.67
N LYS A 48 -3.60 4.84 -33.36
CA LYS A 48 -3.56 3.39 -33.66
C LYS A 48 -3.27 2.56 -32.41
N ILE A 49 -2.29 2.95 -31.60
CA ILE A 49 -1.92 2.24 -30.37
C ILE A 49 -3.11 2.18 -29.40
N MET A 50 -3.72 3.33 -29.07
CA MET A 50 -4.87 3.37 -28.15
C MET A 50 -6.07 2.53 -28.65
N LYS A 51 -6.33 2.49 -29.96
CA LYS A 51 -7.43 1.67 -30.52
C LYS A 51 -7.21 0.17 -30.28
N GLU A 52 -5.97 -0.32 -30.31
CA GLU A 52 -5.68 -1.73 -30.02
C GLU A 52 -5.56 -2.00 -28.51
N MET A 53 -5.17 -1.02 -27.69
CA MET A 53 -5.23 -1.11 -26.21
C MET A 53 -6.68 -1.20 -25.70
N VAL A 54 -7.60 -0.40 -26.25
CA VAL A 54 -9.04 -0.49 -25.91
C VAL A 54 -9.59 -1.88 -26.26
N LYS A 55 -9.23 -2.44 -27.42
CA LYS A 55 -9.61 -3.82 -27.77
C LYS A 55 -9.06 -4.85 -26.78
N TYR A 56 -7.77 -4.72 -26.41
CA TYR A 56 -7.11 -5.64 -25.49
C TYR A 56 -7.86 -5.73 -24.16
N LEU A 57 -8.26 -4.59 -23.60
CA LEU A 57 -9.02 -4.51 -22.35
C LEU A 57 -10.47 -5.00 -22.47
N ASN A 58 -11.09 -4.90 -23.66
CA ASN A 58 -12.41 -5.46 -24.00
C ASN A 58 -12.35 -6.95 -24.44
N THR A 59 -11.19 -7.60 -24.34
CA THR A 59 -11.01 -8.99 -24.78
C THR A 59 -10.60 -9.83 -23.57
N ASP A 60 -11.39 -10.86 -23.24
CA ASP A 60 -11.04 -11.82 -22.18
C ASP A 60 -10.31 -13.07 -22.69
N ASP A 61 -10.31 -13.27 -24.00
CA ASP A 61 -9.62 -14.36 -24.72
C ASP A 61 -8.10 -14.10 -24.82
N GLU A 62 -7.30 -15.01 -24.26
CA GLU A 62 -5.85 -14.86 -24.15
C GLU A 62 -5.10 -14.95 -25.49
N GLU A 63 -5.57 -15.75 -26.46
CA GLU A 63 -4.97 -15.78 -27.81
C GLU A 63 -5.20 -14.46 -28.55
N LYS A 64 -6.44 -13.93 -28.49
CA LYS A 64 -6.81 -12.65 -29.09
C LYS A 64 -6.04 -11.51 -28.42
N ARG A 65 -5.84 -11.56 -27.10
CA ARG A 65 -4.90 -10.71 -26.36
C ARG A 65 -3.47 -10.81 -26.89
N ALA A 66 -2.89 -11.99 -27.04
CA ALA A 66 -1.53 -12.18 -27.57
C ALA A 66 -1.36 -11.62 -29.01
N LYS A 67 -2.38 -11.78 -29.85
CA LYS A 67 -2.41 -11.24 -31.22
C LYS A 67 -2.46 -9.70 -31.21
N LEU A 68 -3.23 -9.10 -30.29
CA LEU A 68 -3.26 -7.64 -30.06
C LEU A 68 -1.95 -7.10 -29.48
N ILE A 69 -1.35 -7.78 -28.50
CA ILE A 69 -0.01 -7.48 -27.95
C ILE A 69 1.04 -7.44 -29.06
N THR A 70 1.07 -8.45 -29.93
CA THR A 70 2.03 -8.54 -31.04
C THR A 70 1.90 -7.33 -31.99
N LYS A 71 0.65 -6.91 -32.26
CA LYS A 71 0.35 -5.72 -33.06
C LYS A 71 0.77 -4.42 -32.37
N MET A 72 0.64 -4.31 -31.04
CA MET A 72 1.11 -3.17 -30.26
C MET A 72 2.65 -3.12 -30.17
N LYS A 73 3.31 -4.27 -29.97
CA LYS A 73 4.79 -4.36 -29.95
C LYS A 73 5.41 -3.92 -31.29
N ARG A 74 4.72 -4.14 -32.43
CA ARG A 74 5.08 -3.61 -33.77
C ARG A 74 4.90 -2.09 -33.95
N LEU A 75 4.18 -1.39 -33.07
CA LEU A 75 3.95 0.07 -33.16
C LEU A 75 4.98 0.91 -32.37
N GLY A 76 6.00 0.27 -31.79
CA GLY A 76 7.17 0.92 -31.18
C GLY A 76 7.03 1.21 -29.68
N ARG A 77 7.80 0.46 -28.86
CA ARG A 77 7.71 0.46 -27.38
C ARG A 77 7.68 1.86 -26.76
N ALA A 78 8.75 2.66 -26.92
CA ALA A 78 8.88 3.96 -26.25
C ALA A 78 7.77 4.99 -26.57
N LYS A 79 7.14 4.90 -27.75
CA LYS A 79 5.99 5.74 -28.12
C LYS A 79 4.70 5.30 -27.40
N ALA A 80 4.52 4.01 -27.15
CA ALA A 80 3.34 3.48 -26.48
C ALA A 80 3.29 3.85 -24.99
N PHE A 81 4.40 3.69 -24.25
CA PHE A 81 4.48 4.01 -22.81
C PHE A 81 4.10 5.47 -22.51
N SER A 82 4.80 6.42 -23.13
CA SER A 82 4.55 7.86 -22.96
C SER A 82 3.18 8.34 -23.49
N THR A 83 2.54 7.52 -24.34
CA THR A 83 1.15 7.75 -24.80
C THR A 83 0.14 7.24 -23.79
N PHE A 84 0.32 6.03 -23.26
CA PHE A 84 -0.56 5.46 -22.24
C PHE A 84 -0.54 6.28 -20.96
N GLU A 85 0.64 6.73 -20.51
CA GLU A 85 0.77 7.62 -19.35
C GLU A 85 -0.06 8.91 -19.53
N LYS A 86 0.15 9.63 -20.65
CA LYS A 86 -0.62 10.84 -20.99
C LYS A 86 -2.12 10.56 -21.12
N ALA A 87 -2.51 9.46 -21.77
CA ALA A 87 -3.91 9.11 -22.01
C ALA A 87 -4.63 8.74 -20.70
N ALA A 88 -4.01 7.89 -19.87
CA ALA A 88 -4.49 7.50 -18.56
C ALA A 88 -4.47 8.63 -17.52
N GLN A 89 -3.82 9.76 -17.82
CA GLN A 89 -3.85 10.98 -17.01
C GLN A 89 -4.88 12.00 -17.54
N ALA A 90 -5.02 12.15 -18.85
CA ALA A 90 -6.00 13.04 -19.49
C ALA A 90 -7.45 12.56 -19.33
N SER A 91 -7.63 11.26 -19.15
CA SER A 91 -8.91 10.57 -18.98
C SER A 91 -9.56 10.74 -17.62
N LEU A 92 -8.75 10.90 -16.57
CA LEU A 92 -9.15 11.17 -15.18
C LEU A 92 -9.94 12.49 -15.03
N ASN A 93 -10.13 13.23 -16.11
CA ASN A 93 -10.95 14.43 -16.18
C ASN A 93 -12.44 14.15 -16.46
N MET A 94 -12.79 12.98 -17.00
CA MET A 94 -14.20 12.58 -17.24
C MET A 94 -14.77 11.83 -16.04
N ARG A 95 -15.29 12.59 -15.07
CA ARG A 95 -15.91 12.07 -13.84
C ARG A 95 -17.31 12.63 -13.64
N LYS A 96 -18.14 11.90 -12.89
CA LYS A 96 -19.54 12.24 -12.59
C LYS A 96 -19.62 13.65 -11.94
N PRO A 97 -20.74 14.38 -12.08
CA PRO A 97 -20.97 15.57 -11.27
C PRO A 97 -21.12 15.19 -9.79
N PHE A 98 -20.45 15.91 -8.89
CA PHE A 98 -20.49 15.65 -7.44
C PHE A 98 -21.07 16.83 -6.66
N LYS A 99 -21.73 16.51 -5.54
CA LYS A 99 -22.16 17.48 -4.54
C LYS A 99 -20.92 18.14 -3.90
N LYS A 100 -20.97 19.46 -3.70
CA LYS A 100 -19.93 20.23 -2.99
C LYS A 100 -20.20 20.20 -1.48
N GLY A 101 -19.14 20.30 -0.69
CA GLY A 101 -19.20 20.17 0.76
C GLY A 101 -19.24 18.71 1.20
N TYR A 102 -20.00 18.43 2.25
CA TYR A 102 -20.14 17.11 2.86
C TYR A 102 -21.25 16.28 2.20
N SER A 103 -20.99 14.98 2.01
CA SER A 103 -22.01 13.98 1.66
C SER A 103 -21.59 12.58 2.09
N GLU A 104 -22.54 11.79 2.60
CA GLU A 104 -22.42 10.33 2.68
C GLU A 104 -22.58 9.69 1.30
N VAL A 105 -21.94 8.54 1.10
CA VAL A 105 -21.94 7.75 -0.14
C VAL A 105 -21.83 6.27 0.21
N GLU A 106 -22.78 5.47 -0.27
CA GLU A 106 -22.65 4.02 -0.32
C GLU A 106 -21.73 3.62 -1.49
N THR A 107 -20.73 2.77 -1.22
CA THR A 107 -19.81 2.23 -2.23
C THR A 107 -20.31 0.91 -2.80
N GLU A 108 -19.80 0.51 -3.98
CA GLU A 108 -20.15 -0.78 -4.63
C GLU A 108 -19.87 -2.02 -3.76
N ASN A 109 -19.04 -1.89 -2.72
CA ASN A 109 -18.76 -2.92 -1.70
C ASN A 109 -19.62 -2.76 -0.43
N ALA A 110 -20.83 -2.21 -0.54
CA ALA A 110 -21.77 -1.93 0.56
C ALA A 110 -21.08 -1.35 1.81
N THR A 111 -20.27 -0.30 1.59
CA THR A 111 -19.56 0.41 2.66
C THR A 111 -19.95 1.88 2.59
N ASP A 112 -20.57 2.38 3.66
CA ASP A 112 -20.82 3.79 3.82
C ASP A 112 -19.51 4.53 4.09
N ILE A 113 -19.27 5.56 3.30
CA ILE A 113 -18.17 6.50 3.49
C ILE A 113 -18.72 7.92 3.51
N SER A 114 -18.11 8.78 4.31
CA SER A 114 -18.32 10.22 4.20
C SER A 114 -17.26 10.85 3.33
N ILE A 115 -17.64 11.77 2.45
CA ILE A 115 -16.69 12.53 1.62
C ILE A 115 -16.85 14.03 1.81
N TYR A 116 -15.76 14.77 1.58
CA TYR A 116 -15.77 16.22 1.49
C TYR A 116 -15.16 16.70 0.18
N VAL A 117 -15.94 17.46 -0.60
CA VAL A 117 -15.53 18.04 -1.88
C VAL A 117 -15.46 19.57 -1.76
N PRO A 118 -14.27 20.19 -1.75
CA PRO A 118 -14.13 21.63 -1.51
C PRO A 118 -14.67 22.47 -2.67
N SER A 119 -15.13 23.69 -2.39
CA SER A 119 -15.60 24.62 -3.43
C SER A 119 -14.46 24.96 -4.41
N GLY A 120 -14.75 24.93 -5.71
CA GLY A 120 -13.71 25.07 -6.75
C GLY A 120 -12.85 23.81 -6.92
N TYR A 121 -13.29 22.64 -6.46
CA TYR A 121 -12.85 21.38 -7.03
C TYR A 121 -13.17 21.34 -8.55
N SER A 122 -12.24 20.81 -9.33
CA SER A 122 -12.39 20.56 -10.76
C SER A 122 -11.55 19.33 -11.10
N PRO A 123 -12.07 18.34 -11.85
CA PRO A 123 -11.30 17.18 -12.28
C PRO A 123 -10.00 17.55 -13.01
N ALA A 124 -9.91 18.71 -13.66
CA ALA A 124 -8.74 19.17 -14.41
C ALA A 124 -7.49 19.47 -13.56
N LYS A 125 -7.58 19.53 -12.22
CA LYS A 125 -6.43 19.76 -11.33
C LYS A 125 -6.42 18.77 -10.17
N PRO A 126 -5.34 17.96 -9.99
CA PRO A 126 -5.25 17.04 -8.87
C PRO A 126 -5.26 17.78 -7.54
N ARG A 127 -5.98 17.24 -6.56
CA ARG A 127 -6.10 17.75 -5.19
C ARG A 127 -5.54 16.74 -4.19
N PRO A 128 -4.89 17.21 -3.11
CA PRO A 128 -4.56 16.33 -1.99
C PRO A 128 -5.84 15.75 -1.35
N LEU A 129 -5.71 14.59 -0.73
CA LEU A 129 -6.78 13.88 -0.02
C LEU A 129 -6.39 13.72 1.46
N VAL A 130 -7.28 14.05 2.39
CA VAL A 130 -7.19 13.64 3.80
C VAL A 130 -8.14 12.48 4.04
N VAL A 131 -7.58 11.37 4.51
CA VAL A 131 -8.32 10.23 5.04
C VAL A 131 -8.43 10.47 6.55
N ALA A 132 -9.64 10.63 7.08
CA ALA A 132 -9.84 10.97 8.49
C ALA A 132 -10.57 9.84 9.24
N LEU A 133 -9.88 9.25 10.22
CA LEU A 133 -10.36 8.11 11.01
C LEU A 133 -10.98 8.63 12.32
N HIS A 134 -12.23 8.23 12.57
CA HIS A 134 -13.02 8.73 13.70
C HIS A 134 -12.75 7.97 15.01
N HIS A 135 -13.07 8.58 16.14
CA HIS A 135 -12.82 7.97 17.46
C HIS A 135 -13.82 6.89 17.87
N SER A 136 -15.00 6.77 17.25
CA SER A 136 -15.95 5.75 17.72
C SER A 136 -15.53 4.31 17.38
N ALA A 137 -15.77 3.40 18.33
CA ALA A 137 -15.58 1.95 18.15
C ALA A 137 -16.69 1.32 17.29
N THR A 138 -17.91 1.84 17.39
CA THR A 138 -19.10 1.52 16.58
C THR A 138 -19.83 2.83 16.25
N GLY A 139 -20.35 3.00 15.03
CA GLY A 139 -21.15 4.19 14.70
C GLY A 139 -21.05 4.66 13.25
N GLU A 140 -21.82 5.69 12.94
CA GLU A 140 -21.98 6.32 11.62
C GLU A 140 -20.72 7.09 11.15
N PRO A 141 -20.58 7.37 9.84
CA PRO A 141 -19.59 8.31 9.32
C PRO A 141 -19.59 9.65 10.10
N TRP A 142 -18.46 10.00 10.70
CA TRP A 142 -18.39 11.02 11.77
C TRP A 142 -18.49 12.46 11.26
N LYS A 143 -19.70 12.87 10.89
CA LYS A 143 -20.10 14.20 10.41
C LYS A 143 -19.50 15.34 11.23
N GLU A 144 -19.53 15.23 12.56
CA GLU A 144 -18.94 16.19 13.51
C GLU A 144 -17.46 16.50 13.20
N MET A 145 -16.65 15.46 12.93
CA MET A 145 -15.22 15.61 12.64
C MET A 145 -15.01 16.47 11.40
N VAL A 146 -15.83 16.25 10.36
CA VAL A 146 -15.81 17.07 9.15
C VAL A 146 -16.30 18.47 9.44
N THR A 147 -17.52 18.62 9.96
CA THR A 147 -18.25 19.89 9.96
C THR A 147 -17.69 20.90 10.95
N LEU A 148 -17.21 20.45 12.12
CA LEU A 148 -16.67 21.33 13.16
C LEU A 148 -15.17 21.54 13.01
N TYR A 149 -14.38 20.46 12.87
CA TYR A 149 -12.93 20.53 13.03
C TYR A 149 -12.15 20.60 11.70
N LEU A 150 -12.48 19.77 10.71
CA LEU A 150 -11.71 19.68 9.46
C LEU A 150 -12.13 20.71 8.38
N ARG A 151 -13.43 21.03 8.27
CA ARG A 151 -14.03 21.79 7.16
C ARG A 151 -13.28 23.08 6.79
N SER A 152 -12.90 23.88 7.77
CA SER A 152 -12.23 25.17 7.52
C SER A 152 -10.88 24.99 6.79
N ASN A 153 -10.09 23.98 7.19
CA ASN A 153 -8.82 23.66 6.55
C ASN A 153 -9.02 22.98 5.19
N LEU A 154 -9.97 22.04 5.09
CA LEU A 154 -10.30 21.36 3.82
C LEU A 154 -10.73 22.36 2.73
N GLU A 155 -11.61 23.29 3.09
CA GLU A 155 -12.18 24.28 2.17
C GLU A 155 -11.18 25.38 1.79
N SER A 156 -10.41 25.92 2.74
CA SER A 156 -9.41 26.95 2.45
C SER A 156 -8.22 26.42 1.63
N LYS A 157 -7.68 25.25 2.00
CA LYS A 157 -6.52 24.63 1.34
C LYS A 157 -6.90 23.79 0.11
N LYS A 158 -8.21 23.60 -0.13
CA LYS A 158 -8.79 22.86 -1.26
C LYS A 158 -8.37 21.39 -1.30
N TYR A 159 -8.44 20.75 -0.14
CA TYR A 159 -8.23 19.31 0.05
C TYR A 159 -9.57 18.57 -0.11
N LEU A 160 -9.53 17.41 -0.77
CA LEU A 160 -10.60 16.41 -0.66
C LEU A 160 -10.50 15.76 0.73
N ALA A 161 -11.61 15.23 1.26
CA ALA A 161 -11.55 14.29 2.37
C ALA A 161 -12.40 13.04 2.13
N VAL A 162 -12.01 11.95 2.79
CA VAL A 162 -12.82 10.74 2.95
C VAL A 162 -12.72 10.22 4.38
N LEU A 163 -13.84 9.73 4.90
CA LEU A 163 -14.01 9.19 6.22
C LEU A 163 -14.65 7.81 6.06
N PRO A 164 -13.85 6.72 6.08
CA PRO A 164 -14.42 5.39 6.17
C PRO A 164 -15.17 5.23 7.49
N GLN A 165 -16.19 4.37 7.50
CA GLN A 165 -16.83 3.92 8.73
C GLN A 165 -15.99 2.82 9.40
N ASN A 166 -15.89 2.85 10.73
CA ASN A 166 -15.31 1.74 11.49
C ASN A 166 -16.25 0.52 11.44
N PRO A 167 -15.81 -0.67 10.98
CA PRO A 167 -16.67 -1.86 10.83
C PRO A 167 -17.03 -2.55 12.16
N GLY A 168 -16.93 -1.86 13.30
CA GLY A 168 -17.31 -2.37 14.63
C GLY A 168 -16.24 -3.17 15.37
N PHE A 169 -15.01 -3.22 14.84
CA PHE A 169 -13.90 -4.01 15.40
C PHE A 169 -12.70 -3.13 15.82
N GLY A 170 -12.87 -1.81 15.89
CA GLY A 170 -11.76 -0.86 16.06
C GLY A 170 -10.94 -0.70 14.77
N TRP A 171 -9.96 0.20 14.77
CA TRP A 171 -9.17 0.52 13.57
C TRP A 171 -7.90 -0.34 13.40
N THR A 172 -7.42 -0.96 14.46
CA THR A 172 -6.15 -1.70 14.52
C THR A 172 -6.32 -3.16 14.06
N ALA A 173 -6.94 -3.36 12.89
CA ALA A 173 -7.27 -4.69 12.37
C ALA A 173 -7.27 -4.72 10.82
N PRO A 174 -6.90 -5.86 10.17
CA PRO A 174 -6.81 -5.94 8.71
C PRO A 174 -8.14 -5.66 7.98
N LYS A 175 -9.28 -6.04 8.58
CA LYS A 175 -10.62 -5.72 8.03
C LYS A 175 -10.86 -4.21 7.96
N SER A 176 -10.52 -3.51 9.03
CA SER A 176 -10.69 -2.06 9.14
C SER A 176 -9.72 -1.32 8.23
N ALA A 177 -8.46 -1.77 8.17
CA ALA A 177 -7.49 -1.26 7.20
C ALA A 177 -7.94 -1.46 5.75
N ARG A 178 -8.55 -2.61 5.40
CA ARG A 178 -9.14 -2.79 4.06
C ARG A 178 -10.25 -1.77 3.79
N LYS A 179 -11.14 -1.45 4.74
CA LYS A 179 -12.13 -0.37 4.57
C LYS A 179 -11.48 1.01 4.36
N VAL A 180 -10.35 1.30 5.01
CA VAL A 180 -9.57 2.52 4.74
C VAL A 180 -9.01 2.52 3.31
N ILE A 181 -8.49 1.39 2.82
CA ILE A 181 -8.02 1.24 1.44
C ILE A 181 -9.18 1.34 0.44
N ASP A 182 -10.32 0.68 0.67
CA ASP A 182 -11.53 0.77 -0.16
C ASP A 182 -11.99 2.22 -0.34
N ALA A 183 -12.01 3.00 0.75
CA ALA A 183 -12.39 4.41 0.74
C ALA A 183 -11.39 5.28 -0.04
N ILE A 184 -10.08 5.02 0.08
CA ILE A 184 -9.05 5.67 -0.74
C ILE A 184 -9.22 5.29 -2.22
N GLU A 185 -9.46 4.02 -2.50
CA GLU A 185 -9.58 3.49 -3.86
C GLU A 185 -10.83 4.02 -4.58
N TYR A 186 -11.97 4.15 -3.89
CA TYR A 186 -13.16 4.86 -4.36
C TYR A 186 -12.85 6.33 -4.70
N MET A 187 -12.11 7.03 -3.83
CA MET A 187 -11.74 8.43 -4.08
C MET A 187 -10.79 8.58 -5.27
N ILE A 188 -9.90 7.61 -5.50
CA ILE A 188 -8.99 7.57 -6.66
C ILE A 188 -9.74 7.26 -7.95
N GLU A 189 -10.83 6.50 -7.93
CA GLU A 189 -11.73 6.36 -9.09
C GLU A 189 -12.50 7.65 -9.34
N ASN A 190 -13.18 8.17 -8.32
CA ASN A 190 -14.20 9.21 -8.48
C ASN A 190 -13.64 10.65 -8.49
N PHE A 191 -12.45 10.92 -7.95
CA PHE A 191 -11.89 12.27 -7.85
C PHE A 191 -10.44 12.36 -8.33
N ASN A 192 -10.02 13.52 -8.82
CA ASN A 192 -8.61 13.74 -9.18
C ASN A 192 -7.77 13.95 -7.91
N VAL A 193 -7.40 12.84 -7.29
CA VAL A 193 -6.52 12.77 -6.12
C VAL A 193 -5.06 12.83 -6.59
N ASP A 194 -4.27 13.73 -6.02
CA ASP A 194 -2.81 13.65 -6.07
C ASP A 194 -2.38 12.45 -5.24
N ILE A 195 -2.16 11.31 -5.90
CA ILE A 195 -1.78 10.03 -5.28
C ILE A 195 -0.47 10.07 -4.46
N ASN A 196 0.30 11.16 -4.55
CA ASN A 196 1.48 11.39 -3.72
C ASN A 196 1.26 12.50 -2.66
N ARG A 197 0.00 12.88 -2.42
CA ARG A 197 -0.48 13.76 -1.34
C ARG A 197 -1.80 13.23 -0.75
N ILE A 198 -1.82 11.93 -0.47
CA ILE A 198 -2.82 11.27 0.37
C ILE A 198 -2.29 11.30 1.80
N PHE A 199 -3.04 11.91 2.71
CA PHE A 199 -2.69 12.09 4.11
C PHE A 199 -3.62 11.30 5.00
N LEU A 200 -3.13 10.89 6.16
CA LEU A 200 -3.94 10.21 7.17
C LEU A 200 -4.05 11.10 8.41
N PHE A 201 -5.26 11.22 8.96
CA PHE A 201 -5.58 11.98 10.16
C PHE A 201 -6.45 11.14 11.08
N GLY A 202 -6.28 11.24 12.40
CA GLY A 202 -7.13 10.52 13.33
C GLY A 202 -7.08 11.06 14.76
N TYR A 203 -8.11 10.71 15.53
CA TYR A 203 -8.27 11.08 16.93
C TYR A 203 -8.68 9.85 17.76
N GLN A 204 -8.07 9.66 18.95
CA GLN A 204 -8.24 8.48 19.82
C GLN A 204 -8.15 7.13 19.07
N PHE A 205 -9.22 6.32 19.03
CA PHE A 205 -9.19 5.05 18.29
C PHE A 205 -8.79 5.23 16.82
N GLY A 206 -9.19 6.35 16.19
CA GLY A 206 -8.77 6.68 14.82
C GLY A 206 -7.29 7.09 14.73
N ALA A 207 -6.71 7.63 15.81
CA ALA A 207 -5.28 7.90 15.93
C ALA A 207 -4.47 6.60 16.12
N ASN A 208 -4.95 5.63 16.91
CA ASN A 208 -4.37 4.28 16.95
C ASN A 208 -4.46 3.60 15.57
N GLY A 209 -5.57 3.82 14.85
CA GLY A 209 -5.73 3.47 13.44
C GLY A 209 -4.70 4.14 12.51
N CYS A 210 -4.28 5.37 12.81
CA CYS A 210 -3.25 6.06 12.04
C CYS A 210 -1.87 5.40 12.19
N TRP A 211 -1.52 4.97 13.40
CA TRP A 211 -0.30 4.18 13.64
C TRP A 211 -0.39 2.81 12.95
N TYR A 212 -1.51 2.09 13.06
CA TYR A 212 -1.71 0.81 12.36
C TYR A 212 -1.53 0.97 10.84
N MET A 213 -2.20 1.94 10.24
CA MET A 213 -2.04 2.20 8.80
C MET A 213 -0.62 2.66 8.42
N ALA A 214 0.18 3.22 9.34
CA ALA A 214 1.60 3.50 9.11
C ALA A 214 2.45 2.22 9.11
N CYS A 215 2.24 1.32 10.09
CA CYS A 215 2.97 0.04 10.21
C CYS A 215 2.67 -0.94 9.06
N TYR A 216 1.41 -1.04 8.61
CA TYR A 216 1.00 -2.02 7.60
C TYR A 216 0.91 -1.44 6.18
N HIS A 217 0.63 -0.14 6.05
CA HIS A 217 0.36 0.50 4.75
C HIS A 217 1.05 1.86 4.57
N GLY A 218 2.09 2.19 5.36
CA GLY A 218 2.76 3.51 5.33
C GLY A 218 3.17 3.99 3.93
N SER A 219 3.60 3.06 3.07
CA SER A 219 3.96 3.32 1.66
C SER A 219 2.79 3.80 0.75
N ARG A 220 1.55 3.86 1.26
CA ARG A 220 0.39 4.48 0.62
C ARG A 220 0.30 6.00 0.85
N PHE A 221 0.87 6.52 1.94
CA PHE A 221 0.63 7.87 2.44
C PHE A 221 1.79 8.85 2.19
N ALA A 222 1.50 10.15 2.21
CA ALA A 222 2.46 11.25 2.16
C ALA A 222 2.83 11.78 3.56
N GLY A 223 1.98 11.55 4.55
CA GLY A 223 2.20 11.93 5.93
C GLY A 223 1.00 11.58 6.81
N VAL A 224 1.24 11.38 8.09
CA VAL A 224 0.26 10.96 9.10
C VAL A 224 0.18 12.00 10.21
N ALA A 225 -1.02 12.36 10.66
CA ALA A 225 -1.25 13.18 11.83
C ALA A 225 -2.11 12.42 12.87
N SER A 226 -1.53 12.17 14.05
CA SER A 226 -2.15 11.43 15.14
C SER A 226 -2.48 12.37 16.30
N LEU A 227 -3.70 12.34 16.84
CA LEU A 227 -4.13 13.14 17.99
C LEU A 227 -4.66 12.25 19.13
N GLY A 228 -3.94 12.18 20.25
CA GLY A 228 -4.35 11.40 21.43
C GLY A 228 -4.45 9.90 21.13
N GLY A 229 -3.43 9.32 20.48
CA GLY A 229 -3.42 7.90 20.15
C GLY A 229 -2.04 7.39 19.71
N ALA A 230 -1.75 6.15 20.11
CA ALA A 230 -0.49 5.44 19.97
C ALA A 230 -0.71 3.97 19.55
N LEU A 231 0.34 3.30 19.06
CA LEU A 231 0.36 1.85 18.90
C LEU A 231 1.81 1.32 18.90
N ASN A 232 2.19 0.57 19.93
CA ASN A 232 3.43 -0.21 19.95
C ASN A 232 3.21 -1.57 19.24
N ASP A 233 3.08 -1.53 17.91
CA ASP A 233 2.92 -2.72 17.06
C ASP A 233 4.24 -3.49 16.88
N GLU A 234 4.17 -4.78 16.54
CA GLU A 234 5.35 -5.58 16.19
C GLU A 234 6.05 -5.07 14.91
N ARG A 235 5.30 -4.47 13.97
CA ARG A 235 5.81 -3.85 12.73
C ARG A 235 5.98 -2.34 12.85
N LEU A 236 6.23 -1.84 14.07
CA LEU A 236 6.40 -0.41 14.32
C LEU A 236 7.44 0.23 13.38
N LEU A 237 8.54 -0.47 13.06
CA LEU A 237 9.64 0.11 12.30
C LEU A 237 9.27 0.37 10.83
N ASN A 238 8.23 -0.28 10.28
CA ASN A 238 7.65 0.12 9.00
C ASN A 238 7.13 1.56 9.00
N ALA A 239 6.65 2.07 10.13
CA ALA A 239 6.12 3.43 10.24
C ALA A 239 7.19 4.52 10.03
N ALA A 240 8.49 4.19 10.13
CA ALA A 240 9.59 5.08 9.77
C ALA A 240 9.57 5.49 8.28
N ASN A 241 8.94 4.68 7.41
CA ASN A 241 8.80 4.94 5.97
C ASN A 241 7.83 6.09 5.61
N VAL A 242 7.11 6.66 6.59
CA VAL A 242 6.16 7.77 6.37
C VAL A 242 6.40 8.90 7.38
N PRO A 243 6.31 10.18 7.00
CA PRO A 243 6.39 11.27 7.97
C PRO A 243 5.22 11.27 8.96
N ILE A 244 5.49 11.39 10.26
CA ILE A 244 4.46 11.38 11.33
C ILE A 244 4.52 12.67 12.16
N LEU A 245 3.36 13.26 12.42
CA LEU A 245 3.17 14.30 13.43
C LEU A 245 2.16 13.80 14.48
N ALA A 246 2.62 13.47 15.67
CA ALA A 246 1.79 12.97 16.76
C ALA A 246 1.62 14.02 17.86
N TYR A 247 0.42 14.11 18.44
CA TYR A 247 0.15 14.92 19.62
C TYR A 247 -0.41 14.06 20.76
N ALA A 248 0.10 14.25 21.97
CA ALA A 248 -0.55 13.86 23.23
C ALA A 248 -1.07 15.11 23.95
N ALA A 249 -2.02 14.93 24.85
CA ALA A 249 -2.34 15.94 25.85
C ALA A 249 -1.65 15.59 27.18
N SER A 250 -1.33 16.60 28.01
CA SER A 250 -0.61 16.42 29.28
C SER A 250 -1.31 15.45 30.24
N ASP A 251 -2.63 15.54 30.29
CA ASP A 251 -3.48 14.88 31.29
C ASP A 251 -4.26 13.70 30.67
N ASP A 252 -3.94 13.29 29.44
CA ASP A 252 -4.59 12.16 28.76
C ASP A 252 -3.93 10.82 29.15
N ALA A 253 -4.50 10.18 30.17
CA ALA A 253 -4.09 8.86 30.63
C ALA A 253 -4.26 7.74 29.57
N SER A 254 -4.94 8.00 28.44
CA SER A 254 -5.14 7.04 27.34
C SER A 254 -3.98 6.98 26.36
N THR A 255 -3.15 8.03 26.28
CA THR A 255 -1.94 8.10 25.45
C THR A 255 -1.01 9.18 26.00
N THR A 256 -0.05 8.74 26.80
CA THR A 256 0.86 9.66 27.51
C THR A 256 1.88 10.28 26.56
N PRO A 257 2.38 11.51 26.84
CA PRO A 257 3.53 12.07 26.12
C PRO A 257 4.73 11.13 26.09
N ASP A 258 5.03 10.52 27.23
CA ASP A 258 6.09 9.53 27.45
C ASP A 258 6.03 8.34 26.49
N GLU A 259 4.84 7.82 26.21
CA GLU A 259 4.62 6.73 25.26
C GLU A 259 4.94 7.17 23.82
N LEU A 260 4.45 8.35 23.42
CA LEU A 260 4.75 8.89 22.09
C LEU A 260 6.23 9.16 21.90
N GLU A 261 6.93 9.73 22.89
CA GLU A 261 8.38 9.96 22.81
C GLU A 261 9.17 8.64 22.74
N LYS A 262 8.76 7.60 23.47
CA LYS A 262 9.35 6.25 23.38
C LYS A 262 9.16 5.63 21.99
N LEU A 263 7.99 5.78 21.38
CA LEU A 263 7.74 5.36 19.99
C LEU A 263 8.56 6.21 18.99
N ALA A 264 8.61 7.52 19.20
CA ALA A 264 9.32 8.43 18.31
C ALA A 264 10.83 8.22 18.32
N LYS A 265 11.42 7.89 19.48
CA LYS A 265 12.83 7.47 19.54
C LYS A 265 13.07 6.23 18.68
N LYS A 266 12.27 5.16 18.84
CA LYS A 266 12.40 3.93 18.03
C LYS A 266 12.35 4.20 16.52
N LEU A 267 11.45 5.07 16.08
CA LEU A 267 11.35 5.45 14.66
C LEU A 267 12.50 6.35 14.19
N THR A 268 12.97 7.27 15.03
CA THR A 268 14.09 8.18 14.70
C THR A 268 15.40 7.39 14.62
N ASP A 269 15.62 6.44 15.54
CA ASP A 269 16.76 5.50 15.51
C ASP A 269 16.76 4.66 14.21
N ALA A 270 15.58 4.36 13.66
CA ALA A 270 15.39 3.69 12.38
C ALA A 270 15.42 4.63 11.15
N GLY A 271 15.76 5.91 11.33
CA GLY A 271 15.86 6.92 10.25
C GLY A 271 14.53 7.54 9.80
N GLY A 272 13.45 7.31 10.56
CA GLY A 272 12.12 7.86 10.29
C GLY A 272 11.97 9.34 10.65
N ASN A 273 11.07 10.03 9.95
CA ASN A 273 10.74 11.43 10.20
C ASN A 273 9.48 11.54 11.07
N ILE A 274 9.67 11.62 12.39
CA ILE A 274 8.58 11.80 13.35
C ILE A 274 8.77 13.08 14.18
N THR A 275 7.67 13.75 14.49
CA THR A 275 7.60 14.85 15.47
C THR A 275 6.49 14.55 16.46
N VAL A 276 6.84 14.50 17.75
CA VAL A 276 5.88 14.45 18.87
C VAL A 276 5.69 15.86 19.43
N LYS A 277 4.50 16.13 19.96
CA LYS A 277 4.18 17.36 20.70
C LYS A 277 3.19 17.08 21.83
N THR A 278 3.39 17.75 22.95
CA THR A 278 2.41 17.76 24.04
C THR A 278 1.59 19.05 23.99
N VAL A 279 0.28 18.96 24.21
CA VAL A 279 -0.58 20.11 24.53
C VAL A 279 -1.05 20.05 25.98
N THR A 280 -1.09 21.19 26.66
CA THR A 280 -1.72 21.27 27.98
C THR A 280 -3.23 21.12 27.84
N ALA A 281 -3.82 20.24 28.63
CA ALA A 281 -5.27 20.08 28.80
C ALA A 281 -5.54 19.74 30.27
N GLY A 282 -6.77 19.95 30.76
CA GLY A 282 -7.20 19.32 32.02
C GLY A 282 -7.59 17.85 31.80
N PRO A 283 -7.79 17.06 32.86
CA PRO A 283 -8.06 15.61 32.78
C PRO A 283 -9.46 15.27 32.23
N GLU A 284 -10.32 16.26 32.02
CA GLU A 284 -11.66 16.07 31.44
C GLU A 284 -11.57 15.70 29.96
N SER A 285 -12.29 14.65 29.54
CA SER A 285 -12.34 14.19 28.15
C SER A 285 -12.73 15.32 27.16
N ALA A 286 -13.60 16.25 27.57
CA ALA A 286 -13.95 17.42 26.77
C ALA A 286 -12.79 18.42 26.61
N ALA A 287 -11.99 18.64 27.67
CA ALA A 287 -10.80 19.48 27.63
C ALA A 287 -9.70 18.86 26.76
N ILE A 288 -9.45 17.56 26.91
CA ILE A 288 -8.53 16.78 26.06
C ILE A 288 -8.95 16.85 24.59
N LYS A 289 -10.24 16.60 24.29
CA LYS A 289 -10.82 16.72 22.94
C LYS A 289 -10.58 18.13 22.37
N GLY A 290 -10.91 19.18 23.12
CA GLY A 290 -10.73 20.57 22.71
C GLY A 290 -9.27 20.95 22.45
N ALA A 291 -8.37 20.61 23.37
CA ALA A 291 -6.95 20.88 23.27
C ALA A 291 -6.32 20.21 22.04
N LEU A 292 -6.61 18.93 21.80
CA LEU A 292 -6.10 18.19 20.65
C LEU A 292 -6.68 18.71 19.31
N TYR A 293 -8.00 18.90 19.19
CA TYR A 293 -8.59 19.41 17.95
C TYR A 293 -8.17 20.86 17.62
N SER A 294 -7.78 21.67 18.61
CA SER A 294 -7.21 23.01 18.35
C SER A 294 -5.92 22.96 17.51
N GLN A 295 -5.24 21.81 17.46
CA GLN A 295 -3.99 21.60 16.73
C GLN A 295 -4.19 21.24 15.24
N VAL A 296 -5.42 20.97 14.79
CA VAL A 296 -5.73 20.56 13.39
C VAL A 296 -5.10 21.49 12.35
N LYS A 297 -5.07 22.80 12.60
CA LYS A 297 -4.43 23.80 11.72
C LYS A 297 -2.94 23.48 11.46
N TYR A 298 -2.22 22.98 12.46
CA TYR A 298 -0.81 22.58 12.35
C TYR A 298 -0.65 21.22 11.64
N CYS A 299 -1.59 20.29 11.82
CA CYS A 299 -1.64 19.04 11.04
C CYS A 299 -1.73 19.34 9.53
N PHE A 300 -2.57 20.30 9.13
CA PHE A 300 -2.65 20.74 7.73
C PHE A 300 -1.39 21.50 7.26
N GLN A 301 -0.77 22.34 8.09
CA GLN A 301 0.53 22.96 7.76
C GLN A 301 1.66 21.93 7.60
N PHE A 302 1.59 20.81 8.31
CA PHE A 302 2.47 19.66 8.13
C PHE A 302 2.17 18.92 6.81
N PHE A 303 0.90 18.65 6.50
CA PHE A 303 0.47 18.07 5.21
C PHE A 303 0.80 18.96 3.99
N GLU A 304 0.88 20.28 4.16
CA GLU A 304 1.32 21.19 3.09
C GLU A 304 2.78 20.99 2.71
N LYS A 305 3.62 20.54 3.64
CA LYS A 305 5.06 20.31 3.43
C LYS A 305 5.39 18.93 2.86
N GLN A 306 4.58 17.90 3.12
CA GLN A 306 4.92 16.54 2.66
C GLN A 306 4.44 16.22 1.24
N ARG A 307 5.21 15.36 0.57
CA ARG A 307 4.84 14.62 -0.64
C ARG A 307 5.41 13.21 -0.51
N ARG A 308 4.58 12.18 -0.76
CA ARG A 308 5.01 10.78 -0.74
C ARG A 308 6.13 10.57 -1.75
N ASN A 309 7.19 9.87 -1.33
CA ASN A 309 8.10 9.22 -2.27
C ASN A 309 7.56 7.81 -2.59
N PRO A 310 7.04 7.54 -3.81
CA PRO A 310 6.53 6.22 -4.17
C PRO A 310 7.64 5.22 -4.52
N LEU A 311 8.89 5.69 -4.72
CA LEU A 311 10.04 4.93 -5.21
C LEU A 311 11.30 5.32 -4.42
N PRO A 312 11.38 4.99 -3.12
CA PRO A 312 12.56 5.29 -2.30
C PRO A 312 13.77 4.47 -2.76
N ARG A 313 14.93 5.12 -2.89
CA ARG A 313 16.21 4.44 -3.18
C ARG A 313 16.73 3.62 -1.99
N LYS A 314 16.28 3.90 -0.78
CA LYS A 314 16.59 3.10 0.42
C LYS A 314 15.36 2.97 1.29
N PHE A 315 15.04 1.76 1.72
CA PHE A 315 13.96 1.48 2.69
C PHE A 315 14.18 0.15 3.43
N ARG A 316 13.51 -0.02 4.55
CA ARG A 316 13.37 -1.28 5.29
C ARG A 316 11.89 -1.61 5.41
N TRP A 317 11.52 -2.88 5.26
CA TRP A 317 10.12 -3.33 5.34
C TRP A 317 10.00 -4.70 6.01
N GLU A 318 9.12 -4.79 6.99
CA GLU A 318 8.77 -5.98 7.78
C GLU A 318 7.43 -6.53 7.26
N LEU A 319 7.40 -7.80 6.86
CA LEU A 319 6.25 -8.37 6.14
C LEU A 319 5.02 -8.59 7.05
N PRO A 320 3.79 -8.28 6.58
CA PRO A 320 2.57 -8.52 7.34
C PRO A 320 2.14 -9.99 7.30
N LEU A 321 1.71 -10.52 8.45
CA LEU A 321 1.09 -11.84 8.62
C LEU A 321 -0.20 -12.08 7.80
N ARG A 322 -0.68 -11.05 7.06
CA ARG A 322 -1.71 -11.10 5.99
C ARG A 322 -1.95 -9.70 5.39
N GLY A 323 -2.12 -9.62 4.06
CA GLY A 323 -3.18 -8.78 3.46
C GLY A 323 -2.78 -7.60 2.57
N ASP A 324 -1.50 -7.25 2.46
CA ASP A 324 -1.01 -6.29 1.46
C ASP A 324 0.44 -6.66 1.11
N ASP A 325 0.61 -7.50 0.10
CA ASP A 325 1.81 -8.32 -0.14
C ASP A 325 2.98 -7.53 -0.76
N PHE A 326 3.14 -6.24 -0.39
CA PHE A 326 3.90 -5.23 -1.14
C PHE A 326 4.74 -4.27 -0.27
N GLY A 327 6.07 -4.42 -0.35
CA GLY A 327 7.05 -3.46 0.17
C GLY A 327 7.51 -2.50 -0.93
N TYR A 328 6.81 -1.38 -1.12
CA TYR A 328 7.03 -0.39 -2.21
C TYR A 328 7.02 -0.95 -3.64
N TYR A 329 8.15 -1.48 -4.10
CA TYR A 329 8.40 -2.08 -5.41
C TYR A 329 9.01 -3.50 -5.30
N LEU A 330 9.02 -4.08 -4.10
CA LEU A 330 9.06 -5.53 -3.91
C LEU A 330 7.66 -6.04 -3.63
N ALA A 331 7.35 -7.24 -4.12
CA ALA A 331 6.15 -7.98 -3.79
C ALA A 331 6.49 -9.40 -3.37
N PHE A 332 5.62 -9.99 -2.56
CA PHE A 332 5.87 -11.25 -1.88
C PHE A 332 4.77 -12.27 -2.24
N GLY A 333 5.03 -13.55 -2.01
CA GLY A 333 4.01 -14.60 -2.19
C GLY A 333 3.08 -14.70 -0.97
N GLU A 334 2.47 -15.87 -0.76
CA GLU A 334 1.87 -16.23 0.53
C GLU A 334 2.99 -16.50 1.57
N GLN A 335 3.70 -15.42 1.94
CA GLN A 335 4.74 -15.36 2.98
C GLN A 335 4.22 -14.61 4.19
N TRP A 336 4.67 -15.03 5.37
CA TRP A 336 3.99 -14.72 6.63
C TRP A 336 4.82 -13.79 7.52
N GLU A 337 6.14 -13.94 7.47
CA GLU A 337 7.10 -13.23 8.33
C GLU A 337 8.40 -12.97 7.54
N GLY A 338 9.18 -11.98 7.98
CA GLY A 338 10.49 -11.66 7.42
C GLY A 338 10.76 -10.15 7.32
N THR A 339 12.04 -9.77 7.22
CA THR A 339 12.48 -8.39 6.96
C THR A 339 13.17 -8.31 5.59
N VAL A 340 12.92 -7.23 4.86
CA VAL A 340 13.77 -6.79 3.73
C VAL A 340 14.42 -5.44 4.01
N GLU A 341 15.68 -5.29 3.58
CA GLU A 341 16.35 -3.99 3.40
C GLU A 341 16.70 -3.83 1.92
N VAL A 342 16.50 -2.64 1.36
CA VAL A 342 16.74 -2.37 -0.06
C VAL A 342 17.59 -1.12 -0.21
N GLU A 343 18.60 -1.16 -1.08
CA GLU A 343 19.39 -0.01 -1.49
C GLU A 343 19.65 0.00 -3.01
N VAL A 344 19.16 1.02 -3.70
CA VAL A 344 19.29 1.18 -5.16
C VAL A 344 20.51 2.07 -5.45
N ALA A 345 21.67 1.43 -5.55
CA ALA A 345 22.98 2.07 -5.66
C ALA A 345 23.17 2.93 -6.94
N SER A 346 22.51 2.59 -8.06
CA SER A 346 22.63 3.35 -9.33
C SER A 346 21.33 3.30 -10.17
N GLU A 347 21.37 3.68 -11.46
CA GLU A 347 20.29 3.36 -12.41
C GLU A 347 20.39 1.92 -12.97
N SER A 348 21.45 1.17 -12.62
CA SER A 348 21.72 -0.20 -13.10
C SER A 348 21.92 -1.23 -11.98
N ARG A 349 22.04 -0.82 -10.72
CA ARG A 349 22.29 -1.71 -9.58
C ARG A 349 21.31 -1.50 -8.43
N ILE A 350 20.84 -2.61 -7.88
CA ILE A 350 20.06 -2.70 -6.64
C ILE A 350 20.59 -3.85 -5.77
N ASP A 351 20.75 -3.55 -4.49
CA ASP A 351 21.17 -4.47 -3.44
C ASP A 351 19.99 -4.72 -2.49
N ILE A 352 19.65 -5.98 -2.26
CA ILE A 352 18.54 -6.41 -1.41
C ILE A 352 19.10 -7.34 -0.34
N LYS A 353 18.71 -7.13 0.92
CA LYS A 353 18.88 -8.10 2.00
C LYS A 353 17.52 -8.65 2.40
N THR A 354 17.48 -9.94 2.72
CA THR A 354 16.30 -10.64 3.24
C THR A 354 16.71 -11.45 4.47
N THR A 355 15.77 -11.70 5.38
CA THR A 355 15.93 -12.75 6.39
C THR A 355 15.65 -14.14 5.77
N GLU A 356 15.97 -15.23 6.47
CA GLU A 356 15.94 -16.60 5.92
C GLU A 356 14.53 -17.13 5.66
N GLU A 357 13.49 -16.52 6.22
CA GLU A 357 12.09 -16.91 6.06
C GLU A 357 11.58 -16.58 4.65
N ILE A 358 12.15 -15.57 4.00
CA ILE A 358 11.74 -15.04 2.69
C ILE A 358 12.23 -15.97 1.57
N GLU A 359 11.34 -16.85 1.11
CA GLU A 359 11.65 -17.88 0.10
C GLU A 359 11.78 -17.34 -1.34
N GLY A 360 11.35 -16.10 -1.57
CA GLY A 360 11.27 -15.48 -2.90
C GLY A 360 10.46 -14.19 -2.90
N PHE A 361 10.67 -13.34 -3.92
CA PHE A 361 9.95 -12.08 -4.11
C PHE A 361 9.95 -11.66 -5.59
N THR A 362 9.02 -10.79 -5.97
CA THR A 362 9.00 -10.10 -7.27
C THR A 362 9.57 -8.69 -7.11
N LEU A 363 10.67 -8.38 -7.80
CA LEU A 363 11.16 -7.02 -7.98
C LEU A 363 10.43 -6.34 -9.13
N LEU A 364 9.81 -5.20 -8.85
CA LEU A 364 9.02 -4.40 -9.79
C LEU A 364 9.85 -3.24 -10.34
N LEU A 365 10.10 -3.26 -11.65
CA LEU A 365 11.00 -2.32 -12.30
C LEU A 365 10.25 -1.07 -12.76
N SER A 366 10.74 0.11 -12.34
CA SER A 366 10.31 1.41 -12.84
C SER A 366 11.43 2.07 -13.64
N ASP A 367 11.09 2.64 -14.78
CA ASP A 367 11.95 3.49 -15.62
C ASP A 367 12.33 4.82 -14.96
N SER A 368 11.73 5.12 -13.80
CA SER A 368 12.09 6.25 -12.92
C SER A 368 13.10 5.89 -11.83
N LEU A 369 13.45 4.60 -11.68
CA LEU A 369 14.54 4.11 -10.84
C LEU A 369 15.71 3.56 -11.66
N PHE A 370 15.41 2.85 -12.76
CA PHE A 370 16.35 2.03 -13.51
C PHE A 370 16.42 2.41 -15.00
N ASN A 371 17.62 2.33 -15.58
CA ASN A 371 17.84 2.45 -17.01
C ASN A 371 17.53 1.13 -17.71
N LEU A 372 16.24 0.89 -18.01
CA LEU A 372 15.74 -0.37 -18.61
C LEU A 372 16.29 -0.67 -20.03
N GLU A 373 17.08 0.24 -20.61
CA GLU A 373 17.79 0.01 -21.86
C GLU A 373 19.21 -0.57 -21.68
N GLU A 374 19.67 -0.76 -20.45
CA GLU A 374 20.95 -1.39 -20.07
C GLU A 374 20.70 -2.65 -19.20
N PRO A 375 21.72 -3.51 -19.01
CA PRO A 375 21.64 -4.60 -18.04
C PRO A 375 21.46 -4.08 -16.60
N ILE A 376 20.64 -4.78 -15.82
CA ILE A 376 20.40 -4.48 -14.40
C ILE A 376 21.05 -5.57 -13.56
N GLU A 377 21.87 -5.18 -12.58
CA GLU A 377 22.41 -6.06 -11.54
C GLU A 377 21.50 -6.05 -10.31
N VAL A 378 21.06 -7.24 -9.89
CA VAL A 378 20.38 -7.44 -8.60
C VAL A 378 21.24 -8.34 -7.72
N PHE A 379 21.64 -7.79 -6.57
CA PHE A 379 22.28 -8.55 -5.50
C PHE A 379 21.24 -8.90 -4.44
N VAL A 380 21.23 -10.16 -3.99
CA VAL A 380 20.41 -10.63 -2.87
C VAL A 380 21.32 -11.28 -1.85
N ASN A 381 21.31 -10.78 -0.61
CA ASN A 381 22.17 -11.26 0.48
C ASN A 381 23.68 -11.28 0.13
N GLY A 382 24.12 -10.32 -0.70
CA GLY A 382 25.51 -10.19 -1.18
C GLY A 382 25.84 -10.98 -2.45
N GLU A 383 24.97 -11.88 -2.91
CA GLU A 383 25.18 -12.68 -4.11
C GLU A 383 24.43 -12.07 -5.32
N ARG A 384 25.07 -11.99 -6.50
CA ARG A 384 24.43 -11.44 -7.71
C ARG A 384 23.48 -12.46 -8.34
N LYS A 385 22.20 -12.42 -7.94
CA LYS A 385 21.13 -13.30 -8.46
C LYS A 385 20.63 -12.94 -9.86
N PHE A 386 20.91 -11.73 -10.37
CA PHE A 386 20.50 -11.34 -11.72
C PHE A 386 21.47 -10.35 -12.39
N PHE A 387 21.71 -10.52 -13.69
CA PHE A 387 22.43 -9.59 -14.56
C PHE A 387 21.98 -9.76 -16.04
N ASP A 388 20.94 -9.05 -16.45
CA ASP A 388 20.47 -8.98 -17.85
C ASP A 388 19.62 -7.72 -18.08
N LYS A 389 19.31 -7.37 -19.33
CA LYS A 389 18.51 -6.21 -19.72
C LYS A 389 17.01 -6.52 -19.64
N LYS A 390 16.26 -5.76 -18.84
CA LYS A 390 14.79 -5.89 -18.68
C LYS A 390 14.05 -4.67 -19.24
N PRO A 391 13.92 -4.54 -20.58
CA PRO A 391 13.22 -3.41 -21.20
C PRO A 391 11.73 -3.46 -20.88
N GLY A 392 11.05 -2.31 -20.88
CA GLY A 392 9.63 -2.24 -20.52
C GLY A 392 8.74 -3.15 -21.38
N ASP A 393 7.92 -3.99 -20.74
CA ASP A 393 6.89 -4.79 -21.40
C ASP A 393 5.49 -4.17 -21.24
N ILE A 394 4.86 -3.95 -22.39
CA ILE A 394 3.50 -3.42 -22.51
C ILE A 394 2.43 -4.40 -22.01
N VAL A 395 2.71 -5.71 -21.98
CA VAL A 395 1.81 -6.71 -21.39
C VAL A 395 1.72 -6.51 -19.89
N PHE A 396 2.89 -6.58 -19.23
CA PHE A 396 3.01 -6.41 -17.80
C PHE A 396 2.44 -5.07 -17.32
N LEU A 397 2.72 -3.97 -18.02
CA LEU A 397 2.14 -2.66 -17.67
C LEU A 397 0.61 -2.60 -17.84
N LEU A 398 0.03 -3.38 -18.75
CA LEU A 398 -1.43 -3.48 -18.91
C LEU A 398 -2.06 -4.31 -17.79
N ASP A 399 -1.47 -5.45 -17.42
CA ASP A 399 -2.08 -6.38 -16.45
C ASP A 399 -1.76 -6.03 -14.97
N CYS A 400 -0.61 -5.39 -14.69
CA CYS A 400 -0.15 -5.06 -13.32
C CYS A 400 -1.17 -4.25 -12.49
N ARG A 401 -2.01 -3.43 -13.14
CA ARG A 401 -2.99 -2.59 -12.44
C ARG A 401 -4.19 -3.34 -11.85
N GLU A 402 -4.43 -4.62 -12.18
CA GLU A 402 -5.58 -5.38 -11.64
C GLU A 402 -5.40 -5.86 -10.19
N GLY A 403 -4.19 -5.77 -9.60
CA GLY A 403 -3.97 -6.21 -8.21
C GLY A 403 -2.93 -5.42 -7.38
N TRP A 404 -2.03 -4.66 -8.00
CA TRP A 404 -0.76 -4.23 -7.36
C TRP A 404 -0.84 -2.80 -6.78
N GLY A 405 -2.04 -2.37 -6.42
CA GLY A 405 -2.36 -1.03 -5.92
C GLY A 405 -2.39 0.05 -7.02
N ARG A 406 -3.55 0.68 -7.19
CA ARG A 406 -3.91 1.61 -8.29
C ARG A 406 -3.02 2.88 -8.46
N SER A 407 -1.98 3.04 -7.65
CA SER A 407 -1.10 4.24 -7.59
C SER A 407 0.33 4.03 -8.11
N ARG A 408 0.71 2.81 -8.53
CA ARG A 408 2.06 2.51 -9.03
C ARG A 408 1.96 1.97 -10.45
N CYS A 409 2.82 2.45 -11.36
CA CYS A 409 2.95 1.94 -12.73
C CYS A 409 4.37 1.40 -12.88
N PHE A 410 4.47 0.09 -13.07
CA PHE A 410 5.73 -0.60 -13.28
C PHE A 410 5.86 -1.02 -14.74
N ALA A 411 7.09 -1.02 -15.26
CA ALA A 411 7.38 -1.23 -16.66
C ALA A 411 7.80 -2.68 -16.97
N ASN A 412 8.39 -3.39 -16.02
CA ASN A 412 8.68 -4.82 -16.09
C ASN A 412 8.82 -5.40 -14.67
N LYS A 413 9.10 -6.70 -14.54
CA LYS A 413 9.44 -7.37 -13.28
C LYS A 413 10.59 -8.37 -13.41
N ILE A 414 11.14 -8.76 -12.26
CA ILE A 414 12.07 -9.87 -12.09
C ILE A 414 11.54 -10.72 -10.93
N ASP A 415 11.23 -11.98 -11.19
CA ASP A 415 10.79 -12.94 -10.18
C ASP A 415 12.02 -13.65 -9.60
N PHE A 416 12.12 -13.69 -8.27
CA PHE A 416 13.10 -14.49 -7.54
C PHE A 416 12.37 -15.54 -6.72
N THR A 417 12.69 -16.81 -6.95
CA THR A 417 12.16 -17.98 -6.24
C THR A 417 13.32 -18.79 -5.66
N GLU A 418 13.06 -19.61 -4.65
CA GLU A 418 14.03 -20.55 -4.08
C GLU A 418 15.28 -19.85 -3.50
N LEU A 419 15.08 -18.76 -2.74
CA LEU A 419 16.16 -18.01 -2.08
C LEU A 419 16.84 -18.77 -0.94
N LYS A 420 16.24 -19.86 -0.45
CA LYS A 420 16.82 -20.73 0.58
C LYS A 420 17.91 -21.62 -0.04
N PRO A 421 19.09 -21.76 0.58
CA PRO A 421 20.11 -22.70 0.10
C PRO A 421 19.56 -24.15 0.13
N GLU A 422 19.95 -24.98 -0.84
CA GLU A 422 19.58 -26.40 -0.85
C GLU A 422 19.98 -27.04 0.50
N LYS A 423 18.99 -27.47 1.28
CA LYS A 423 19.27 -28.34 2.43
C LYS A 423 19.94 -29.61 1.89
N PRO A 424 21.15 -29.98 2.35
CA PRO A 424 21.86 -31.12 1.79
C PRO A 424 20.98 -32.36 1.89
N LYS A 425 20.74 -33.00 0.74
CA LYS A 425 19.83 -34.14 0.61
C LYS A 425 20.28 -35.23 1.59
N LYS A 426 19.52 -35.43 2.67
CA LYS A 426 19.80 -36.45 3.69
C LYS A 426 19.77 -37.81 3.00
N GLU A 427 20.96 -38.35 2.74
CA GLU A 427 21.15 -39.61 2.05
C GLU A 427 20.42 -40.73 2.82
N THR A 428 19.31 -41.21 2.26
CA THR A 428 18.39 -42.11 2.97
C THR A 428 18.97 -43.52 3.04
N LYS A 429 19.94 -43.73 3.95
CA LYS A 429 20.61 -45.01 4.18
C LYS A 429 19.60 -46.08 4.64
N ARG A 430 19.00 -46.76 3.66
CA ARG A 430 18.17 -47.96 3.79
C ARG A 430 18.97 -49.06 4.50
N ARG A 431 18.96 -49.05 5.84
CA ARG A 431 19.36 -50.20 6.64
C ARG A 431 18.42 -51.36 6.32
N LYS A 432 18.88 -52.29 5.48
CA LYS A 432 18.23 -53.60 5.28
C LYS A 432 18.21 -54.32 6.63
N ARG A 433 17.07 -54.35 7.32
CA ARG A 433 16.81 -55.42 8.29
C ARG A 433 16.54 -56.69 7.49
N LYS A 434 17.40 -57.70 7.64
CA LYS A 434 17.01 -59.08 7.30
C LYS A 434 15.87 -59.48 8.23
N ARG A 435 14.91 -60.25 7.72
CA ARG A 435 14.23 -61.24 8.57
C ARG A 435 15.14 -62.46 8.67
N ALA A 436 15.18 -63.02 9.86
CA ALA A 436 15.31 -64.46 10.08
C ALA A 436 14.08 -64.81 10.94
N ASP A 437 13.47 -65.94 10.65
CA ASP A 437 12.33 -66.49 11.37
C ASP A 437 12.87 -67.56 12.36
N GLU A 438 12.00 -68.28 13.09
CA GLU A 438 12.35 -69.47 13.92
C GLU A 438 13.20 -69.15 15.22
N ASP A 439 12.95 -69.66 16.44
CA ASP A 439 11.99 -70.64 16.99
C ASP A 439 11.58 -70.37 18.47
N GLU A 440 10.40 -70.92 18.84
CA GLU A 440 9.92 -71.66 20.04
C GLU A 440 10.32 -71.37 21.53
N ASP A 441 9.41 -71.85 22.41
CA ASP A 441 9.50 -72.39 23.80
C ASP A 441 9.48 -71.58 25.15
N GLU A 442 8.49 -72.01 25.95
CA GLU A 442 8.34 -72.27 27.41
C GLU A 442 8.70 -71.28 28.57
N ASP A 443 7.67 -71.05 29.41
CA ASP A 443 7.55 -70.84 30.87
C ASP A 443 8.79 -70.68 31.80
N LYS A 444 8.70 -69.73 32.76
CA LYS A 444 8.44 -70.05 34.21
C LYS A 444 8.33 -68.85 35.20
N ASP A 445 7.36 -69.00 36.11
CA ASP A 445 7.31 -68.74 37.57
C ASP A 445 7.81 -67.42 38.24
N GLU A 446 6.89 -66.82 39.02
CA GLU A 446 6.95 -66.18 40.37
C GLU A 446 8.24 -65.47 40.88
N ASP A 447 8.20 -64.36 41.64
CA ASP A 447 7.59 -64.21 42.98
C ASP A 447 7.80 -62.77 43.55
N LYS A 448 7.01 -62.37 44.57
CA LYS A 448 7.11 -61.18 45.48
C LYS A 448 7.00 -59.76 44.87
N GLY A 449 6.19 -58.83 45.37
CA GLY A 449 5.16 -58.88 46.44
C GLY A 449 5.42 -57.91 47.61
N ARG A 450 4.73 -56.75 47.61
CA ARG A 450 4.23 -56.11 48.84
C ARG A 450 3.25 -54.96 48.60
N GLU A 451 2.04 -55.19 49.10
CA GLU A 451 1.11 -54.24 49.69
C GLU A 451 1.81 -53.34 50.77
N LYS A 452 1.22 -52.29 51.35
CA LYS A 452 -0.21 -52.05 51.65
C LYS A 452 -0.49 -50.55 51.93
N ASP A 453 -1.71 -50.08 51.62
CA ASP A 453 -2.77 -49.46 52.46
C ASP A 453 -2.38 -48.82 53.83
N GLU A 454 -3.09 -47.91 54.51
CA GLU A 454 -4.38 -47.16 54.36
C GLU A 454 -4.38 -46.00 55.43
N GLU A 455 -5.37 -45.14 55.75
CA GLU A 455 -6.78 -44.85 55.39
C GLU A 455 -7.10 -43.36 55.76
N GLU A 456 -8.37 -42.96 55.68
CA GLU A 456 -9.05 -41.89 56.44
C GLU A 456 -8.84 -40.38 56.09
N LYS A 457 -9.56 -39.54 56.84
CA LYS A 457 -10.22 -38.27 56.45
C LYS A 457 -10.26 -37.28 57.65
N PRO A 458 -10.72 -36.00 57.55
CA PRO A 458 -11.98 -35.53 56.91
C PRO A 458 -11.84 -34.66 55.65
#